data_AF-F6JYD1-F1
#
_entry.id   AF-F6JYD1-F1
#
_cell.length_a   1.000
_cell.length_b   1.000
_cell.length_c   1.000
_cell.angle_alpha   90.00
_cell.angle_beta   90.00
_cell.angle_gamma   90.00
#
_symmetry.space_group_name_H-M   'P 1'
#
loop_
_entity.id
_entity.type
_entity.pdbx_description
1 polymer ?
#
loop_
_entity_poly.entity_id
_entity_poly.type
_entity_poly.pdbx_seq_one_letter_code
_entity_poly.pdbx_strand_id
1 'polypeptide(L)'
;LIAVDTAGRVLELAQLLDQMWRSTESGLSTYSLALLNNVSFNVVEFAKSQVEWMSDKIMRAFEDHRNNPFHFKHLKLCHNLAELSKVMEPKVVLASMPDLQCGFARDLFMGWCGNAKNSIILTSRTSPG
;
A
#
# COMPACT_ATOMS: atom_id res chain seq x y z
N LEU A 1 -5.04 -8.61 -3.97
CA LEU A 1 -3.93 -8.64 -2.98
C LEU A 1 -2.65 -8.23 -3.70
N ILE A 2 -1.88 -7.32 -3.12
CA ILE A 2 -0.54 -6.97 -3.60
C ILE A 2 0.44 -7.28 -2.47
N ALA A 3 1.31 -8.27 -2.68
CA ALA A 3 2.29 -8.68 -1.69
C ALA A 3 3.51 -7.75 -1.79
N VAL A 4 3.84 -7.08 -0.68
CA VAL A 4 4.87 -6.05 -0.61
C VAL A 4 5.70 -6.22 0.67
N ASP A 5 6.83 -5.53 0.71
CA ASP A 5 7.62 -5.42 1.92
C ASP A 5 6.98 -4.45 2.94
N THR A 6 7.56 -4.36 4.12
CA THR A 6 6.94 -3.69 5.27
C THR A 6 7.12 -2.17 5.26
N ALA A 7 8.24 -1.65 4.73
CA ALA A 7 8.59 -0.22 4.90
C ALA A 7 9.45 0.41 3.79
N GLY A 8 9.97 -0.37 2.84
CA GLY A 8 10.78 0.10 1.71
C GLY A 8 9.95 0.29 0.44
N ARG A 9 9.85 -0.74 -0.40
CA ARG A 9 9.17 -0.66 -1.72
C ARG A 9 7.68 -0.36 -1.60
N VAL A 10 7.06 -0.71 -0.47
CA VAL A 10 5.68 -0.35 -0.18
C VAL A 10 5.44 1.16 -0.21
N LEU A 11 6.42 2.00 0.16
CA LEU A 11 6.28 3.45 0.11
C LEU A 11 6.16 3.96 -1.33
N GLU A 12 6.97 3.40 -2.23
CA GLU A 12 6.93 3.68 -3.67
C GLU A 12 5.56 3.29 -4.26
N LEU A 13 5.10 2.07 -3.97
CA LEU A 13 3.83 1.56 -4.47
C LEU A 13 2.62 2.31 -3.86
N ALA A 14 2.66 2.63 -2.57
CA ALA A 14 1.63 3.41 -1.91
C ALA A 14 1.51 4.81 -2.54
N GLN A 15 2.65 5.46 -2.81
CA GLN A 15 2.71 6.76 -3.47
C GLN A 15 2.17 6.69 -4.90
N LEU A 16 2.59 5.69 -5.68
CA LEU A 16 2.12 5.48 -7.05
C LEU A 16 0.60 5.25 -7.10
N LEU A 17 0.09 4.34 -6.27
CA LEU A 17 -1.34 4.00 -6.24
C LEU A 17 -2.17 5.18 -5.74
N ASP A 18 -1.75 5.92 -4.70
CA ASP A 18 -2.51 7.10 -4.25
C ASP A 18 -2.57 8.18 -5.34
N GLN A 19 -1.52 8.37 -6.14
CA GLN A 19 -1.55 9.26 -7.31
C GLN A 19 -2.52 8.79 -8.39
N MET A 20 -2.53 7.50 -8.71
CA MET A 20 -3.50 6.94 -9.67
C MET A 20 -4.94 7.10 -9.19
N TRP A 21 -5.18 6.93 -7.88
CA TRP A 21 -6.50 7.12 -7.26
C TRP A 21 -6.99 8.57 -7.29
N ARG A 22 -6.06 9.55 -7.31
CA ARG A 22 -6.40 10.97 -7.47
C ARG A 22 -6.82 11.32 -8.90
N SER A 23 -6.33 10.57 -9.90
CA SER A 23 -6.65 10.81 -11.31
C SER A 23 -8.07 10.34 -11.63
N THR A 24 -8.96 11.29 -11.93
CA THR A 24 -10.37 11.04 -12.29
C THR A 24 -10.54 10.19 -13.55
N GLU A 25 -9.57 10.21 -14.47
CA GLU A 25 -9.59 9.40 -15.69
C GLU A 25 -9.46 7.91 -15.41
N SER A 26 -8.90 7.53 -14.25
CA SER A 26 -8.63 6.12 -13.92
C SER A 26 -9.90 5.37 -13.49
N GLY A 27 -10.95 6.07 -13.07
CA GLY A 27 -12.17 5.46 -12.49
C GLY A 27 -11.97 4.72 -11.16
N LEU A 28 -10.74 4.72 -10.62
CA LEU A 28 -10.33 3.96 -9.45
C LEU A 28 -10.83 4.54 -8.12
N SER A 29 -11.28 5.79 -8.11
CA SER A 29 -11.76 6.49 -6.91
C SER A 29 -12.97 5.83 -6.23
N THR A 30 -13.70 4.99 -6.97
CA THR A 30 -14.82 4.20 -6.45
C THR A 30 -14.37 3.00 -5.60
N TYR A 31 -13.12 2.55 -5.77
CA TYR A 31 -12.57 1.39 -5.09
C TYR A 31 -11.74 1.79 -3.88
N SER A 32 -11.77 0.94 -2.84
CA SER A 32 -10.99 1.20 -1.64
C SER A 32 -9.54 0.75 -1.79
N LEU A 33 -8.60 1.57 -1.32
CA LEU A 33 -7.19 1.23 -1.24
C LEU A 33 -6.78 1.13 0.24
N ALA A 34 -6.10 0.04 0.62
CA ALA A 34 -5.66 -0.18 1.99
C ALA A 34 -4.21 -0.67 2.07
N LEU A 35 -3.51 -0.26 3.12
CA LEU A 35 -2.20 -0.78 3.53
C LEU A 35 -2.36 -1.54 4.83
N LEU A 36 -2.18 -2.85 4.78
CA LEU A 36 -2.26 -3.74 5.92
C LEU A 36 -0.86 -4.15 6.39
N ASN A 37 -0.48 -3.64 7.55
CA ASN A 37 0.79 -3.95 8.23
C ASN A 37 0.62 -3.66 9.73
N ASN A 38 1.19 -4.49 10.61
CA ASN A 38 1.19 -4.30 12.07
C ASN A 38 1.62 -2.88 12.47
N VAL A 39 2.56 -2.30 11.72
CA VAL A 39 3.14 -0.96 11.97
C VAL A 39 2.90 0.04 10.84
N SER A 40 1.79 -0.13 10.08
CA SER A 40 1.46 0.71 8.92
C SER A 40 1.50 2.22 9.21
N PHE A 41 0.91 2.66 10.32
CA PHE A 41 0.97 4.06 10.77
C PHE A 41 2.39 4.59 10.91
N ASN A 42 3.23 3.90 11.68
CA ASN A 42 4.60 4.35 11.95
C ASN A 42 5.44 4.42 10.67
N VAL A 43 5.28 3.44 9.77
CA VAL A 43 5.98 3.42 8.48
C VAL A 43 5.68 4.67 7.66
N VAL A 44 4.40 5.04 7.56
CA VAL A 44 3.99 6.23 6.82
C VAL A 44 4.44 7.51 7.54
N GLU A 45 4.34 7.55 8.86
CA GLU A 45 4.71 8.74 9.64
C GLU A 45 6.21 9.02 9.59
N PHE A 46 7.05 7.99 9.66
CA PHE A 46 8.49 8.12 9.48
C PHE A 46 8.86 8.50 8.03
N ALA A 47 8.11 8.03 7.03
CA ALA A 47 8.33 8.46 5.65
C ALA A 47 8.01 9.94 5.45
N LYS A 48 6.96 10.45 6.11
CA LYS A 48 6.62 11.89 6.08
C LYS A 48 7.72 12.77 6.68
N SER A 49 8.46 12.30 7.68
CA SER A 49 9.51 13.06 8.34
C SER A 49 10.90 12.95 7.69
N GLN A 50 11.05 12.11 6.66
CA GLN A 50 12.32 11.83 5.97
C GLN A 50 12.25 12.15 4.47
N VAL A 51 11.49 13.19 4.11
CA VAL A 51 11.27 13.57 2.70
C VAL A 51 12.56 14.07 2.05
N GLU A 52 13.49 14.60 2.83
CA GLU A 52 14.81 15.06 2.38
C GLU A 52 15.73 13.93 1.88
N TRP A 53 15.39 12.67 2.15
CA TRP A 53 16.10 11.48 1.66
C TRP A 53 15.46 10.88 0.41
N MET A 54 14.40 11.49 -0.11
CA MET A 54 13.67 11.02 -1.29
C MET A 54 14.26 11.63 -2.56
N SER A 55 13.73 11.22 -3.73
CA SER A 55 14.18 11.77 -5.02
C SER A 55 14.02 13.29 -5.10
N ASP A 56 14.87 13.96 -5.89
CA ASP A 56 14.79 15.41 -6.17
C ASP A 56 13.39 15.86 -6.61
N LYS A 57 12.68 15.02 -7.39
CA LYS A 57 11.31 15.30 -7.84
C LYS A 57 10.34 15.41 -6.66
N ILE A 58 10.47 14.51 -5.68
CA ILE A 58 9.65 14.50 -4.47
C ILE A 58 10.01 15.68 -3.56
N MET A 59 11.31 15.95 -3.39
CA MET A 59 11.79 17.08 -2.58
C MET A 59 11.28 18.41 -3.14
N ARG A 60 11.42 18.66 -4.45
CA ARG A 60 10.90 19.88 -5.09
C ARG A 60 9.39 20.00 -4.97
N ALA A 61 8.65 18.92 -5.19
CA ALA A 61 7.19 18.94 -5.04
C ALA A 61 6.77 19.32 -3.61
N PHE A 62 7.54 18.89 -2.60
CA PHE A 62 7.32 19.26 -1.21
C PHE A 62 7.67 20.73 -0.94
N GLU A 63 8.81 21.23 -1.43
CA GLU A 63 9.23 22.63 -1.28
C GLU A 63 8.26 23.61 -1.94
N ASP A 64 7.87 23.34 -3.18
CA ASP A 64 7.03 24.23 -3.99
C ASP A 64 5.58 24.31 -3.49
N HIS A 65 4.99 23.15 -3.13
CA HIS A 65 3.56 23.05 -2.83
C HIS A 65 3.27 22.85 -1.34
N ARG A 66 4.29 22.74 -0.49
CA ARG A 66 4.19 22.36 0.94
C ARG A 66 3.34 21.11 1.16
N ASN A 67 3.32 20.22 0.18
CA ASN A 67 2.48 19.03 0.18
C ASN A 67 3.34 17.79 0.38
N ASN A 68 3.10 17.08 1.48
CA ASN A 68 3.88 15.89 1.79
C ASN A 68 3.44 14.72 0.89
N PRO A 69 4.35 14.09 0.13
CA PRO A 69 4.05 12.98 -0.79
C PRO A 69 3.44 11.76 -0.09
N PHE A 70 3.75 11.56 1.19
CA PHE A 70 3.25 10.46 2.02
C PHE A 70 2.02 10.85 2.84
N HIS A 71 1.47 12.04 2.60
CA HIS A 71 0.13 12.39 3.06
C HIS A 71 -0.91 11.81 2.09
N PHE A 72 -1.19 10.53 2.27
CA PHE A 72 -2.15 9.79 1.45
C PHE A 72 -3.58 10.22 1.74
N LYS A 73 -4.38 10.39 0.68
CA LYS A 73 -5.80 10.78 0.79
C LYS A 73 -6.73 9.58 0.59
N HIS A 74 -6.30 8.61 -0.20
CA HIS A 74 -7.11 7.46 -0.59
C HIS A 74 -6.65 6.16 0.07
N LEU A 75 -5.40 6.09 0.53
CA LEU A 75 -4.86 4.93 1.23
C LEU A 75 -5.33 4.87 2.69
N LYS A 76 -6.12 3.85 3.03
CA LYS A 76 -6.49 3.54 4.41
C LYS A 76 -5.42 2.69 5.08
N LEU A 77 -4.89 3.14 6.21
CA LEU A 77 -3.95 2.37 7.01
C LEU A 77 -4.72 1.39 7.91
N CYS A 78 -4.32 0.13 7.90
CA CYS A 78 -4.91 -0.92 8.74
C CYS A 78 -3.79 -1.66 9.48
N HIS A 79 -4.04 -1.97 10.75
CA HIS A 79 -3.11 -2.67 11.64
C HIS A 79 -3.48 -4.14 11.86
N ASN A 80 -4.73 -4.50 11.56
CA ASN A 80 -5.27 -5.83 11.78
C ASN A 80 -6.38 -6.15 10.76
N LEU A 81 -6.76 -7.43 10.70
CA LEU A 81 -7.80 -7.91 9.79
C LEU A 81 -9.20 -7.35 10.13
N ALA A 82 -9.46 -6.98 11.38
CA ALA A 82 -10.74 -6.42 11.82
C ALA A 82 -10.95 -4.97 11.35
N GLU A 83 -9.88 -4.19 11.18
CA GLU A 83 -9.92 -2.90 10.52
C GLU A 83 -10.09 -3.06 9.01
N LEU A 84 -9.39 -4.03 8.42
CA LEU A 84 -9.47 -4.29 6.98
C LEU A 84 -10.88 -4.75 6.56
N SER A 85 -11.57 -5.53 7.40
CA SER A 85 -12.93 -6.00 7.10
C SER A 85 -13.96 -4.86 7.02
N LYS A 86 -13.72 -3.73 7.71
CA LYS A 86 -14.57 -2.52 7.65
C LYS A 86 -14.38 -1.72 6.36
N VAL A 87 -13.33 -1.99 5.59
CA VAL A 87 -13.09 -1.33 4.31
C VAL A 87 -14.11 -1.83 3.28
N MET A 88 -14.65 -0.95 2.45
CA MET A 88 -15.65 -1.30 1.43
C MET A 88 -15.05 -2.16 0.32
N GLU A 89 -15.83 -3.12 -0.21
CA GLU A 89 -15.46 -3.91 -1.39
C GLU A 89 -16.02 -3.30 -2.69
N PRO A 90 -15.33 -3.46 -3.84
CA PRO A 90 -14.06 -4.14 -3.99
C PRO A 90 -12.87 -3.28 -3.54
N LYS A 91 -11.83 -3.94 -3.00
CA LYS A 91 -10.68 -3.29 -2.38
C LYS A 91 -9.35 -3.82 -2.90
N VAL A 92 -8.37 -2.93 -2.97
CA VAL A 92 -6.97 -3.24 -3.22
C VAL A 92 -6.21 -3.15 -1.90
N VAL A 93 -5.48 -4.21 -1.55
CA VAL A 93 -4.74 -4.29 -0.29
C VAL A 93 -3.28 -4.55 -0.58
N LEU A 94 -2.44 -3.61 -0.14
CA LEU A 94 -0.99 -3.78 0.03
C LEU A 94 -0.79 -4.50 1.36
N ALA A 95 -0.27 -5.72 1.35
CA ALA A 95 -0.05 -6.51 2.56
C ALA A 95 1.44 -6.82 2.76
N SER A 96 1.91 -6.70 4.01
CA SER A 96 3.29 -7.01 4.37
C SER A 96 3.62 -8.49 4.24
N MET A 97 4.89 -8.77 3.96
CA MET A 97 5.50 -10.07 3.65
C MET A 97 5.34 -10.50 2.18
N PRO A 98 6.31 -10.15 1.30
CA PRO A 98 6.20 -10.40 -0.14
C PRO A 98 6.30 -11.89 -0.51
N ASP A 99 6.81 -12.74 0.40
CA ASP A 99 7.03 -14.18 0.19
C ASP A 99 5.81 -15.05 0.50
N LEU A 100 4.74 -14.47 1.04
CA LEU A 100 3.54 -15.19 1.47
C LEU A 100 3.81 -16.32 2.48
N GLN A 101 4.96 -16.31 3.17
CA GLN A 101 5.32 -17.35 4.14
C GLN A 101 4.65 -17.15 5.49
N CYS A 102 4.47 -15.90 5.90
CA CYS A 102 3.86 -15.53 7.18
C CYS A 102 3.14 -14.17 7.11
N GLY A 103 2.45 -13.83 8.20
CA GLY A 103 1.78 -12.54 8.35
C GLY A 103 0.55 -12.37 7.47
N PHE A 104 0.11 -11.12 7.33
CA PHE A 104 -1.17 -10.80 6.72
C PHE A 104 -1.27 -11.14 5.24
N ALA A 105 -0.18 -11.05 4.47
CA ALA A 105 -0.23 -11.42 3.07
C ALA A 105 -0.56 -12.90 2.88
N ARG A 106 -0.05 -13.79 3.75
CA ARG A 106 -0.41 -15.22 3.76
C ARG A 106 -1.87 -15.44 4.14
N ASP A 107 -2.34 -14.80 5.20
CA ASP A 107 -3.72 -14.97 5.68
C ASP A 107 -4.73 -14.50 4.62
N LEU A 108 -4.47 -13.35 3.99
CA LEU A 108 -5.29 -12.84 2.89
C LEU A 108 -5.21 -13.73 1.66
N PHE A 109 -4.03 -14.25 1.33
CA PHE A 109 -3.88 -15.18 0.21
C PHE A 109 -4.73 -16.43 0.42
N MET A 110 -4.65 -17.07 1.59
CA MET A 110 -5.44 -18.26 1.91
C MET A 110 -6.95 -17.99 1.86
N GLY A 111 -7.39 -16.82 2.32
CA GLY A 111 -8.80 -16.44 2.27
C GLY A 111 -9.31 -16.10 0.87
N TRP A 112 -8.44 -15.61 -0.02
CA TRP A 112 -8.85 -15.03 -1.31
C TRP A 112 -8.52 -15.90 -2.53
N CYS A 113 -7.59 -16.85 -2.41
CA CYS A 113 -7.13 -17.67 -3.53
C CYS A 113 -8.21 -18.58 -4.13
N GLY A 114 -9.25 -18.92 -3.36
CA GLY A 114 -10.35 -19.77 -3.83
C GLY A 114 -11.31 -19.10 -4.82
N ASN A 115 -11.25 -17.77 -4.98
CA ASN A 115 -12.17 -17.03 -5.85
C ASN A 115 -11.45 -16.50 -7.09
N ALA A 116 -11.85 -16.98 -8.27
CA ALA A 116 -11.25 -16.60 -9.55
C ALA A 116 -11.40 -15.11 -9.92
N LYS A 117 -12.29 -14.36 -9.26
CA LYS A 117 -12.40 -12.90 -9.42
C LYS A 117 -11.31 -12.12 -8.68
N ASN A 118 -10.63 -12.76 -7.74
CA ASN A 118 -9.56 -12.15 -6.99
C ASN A 118 -8.26 -12.23 -7.79
N SER A 119 -7.46 -11.16 -7.71
CA SER A 119 -6.13 -11.12 -8.29
C SER A 119 -5.08 -10.93 -7.20
N ILE A 120 -3.95 -11.63 -7.38
CA ILE A 120 -2.79 -11.60 -6.50
C ILE A 120 -1.61 -11.12 -7.34
N ILE A 121 -1.03 -10.00 -6.93
CA ILE A 121 0.09 -9.36 -7.61
C ILE A 121 1.32 -9.49 -6.72
N LEU A 122 2.34 -10.17 -7.23
CA LEU A 122 3.65 -10.28 -6.59
C LEU A 122 4.57 -9.20 -7.14
N THR A 123 5.09 -8.35 -6.27
CA THR A 123 5.88 -7.17 -6.68
C THR A 123 7.38 -7.40 -6.60
N SER A 124 7.81 -8.51 -5.98
CA SER A 124 9.21 -8.84 -5.75
C SER A 124 9.45 -10.34 -5.97
N ARG A 125 10.63 -10.68 -6.49
CA ARG A 125 11.11 -12.06 -6.53
C ARG A 125 11.79 -12.38 -5.21
N THR A 126 11.30 -13.38 -4.51
CA THR A 126 11.87 -13.85 -3.23
C THR A 126 12.89 -14.96 -3.47
N SER A 127 13.59 -15.36 -2.41
CA SER A 127 14.56 -16.46 -2.47
C SER A 127 13.90 -17.74 -3.00
N PRO A 128 14.60 -18.54 -3.82
CA PRO A 128 14.15 -19.89 -4.16
C PRO A 128 13.94 -20.68 -2.86
N GLY A 129 12.79 -21.34 -2.74
CA GLY A 129 12.42 -22.16 -1.59
C GLY A 129 13.29 -23.39 -1.42
#